data_AF-A0A382VX77-F1
#
_entry.id   AF-A0A382VX77-F1
#
_cell.length_a   1.000
_cell.length_b   1.000
_cell.length_c   1.000
_cell.angle_alpha   90.00
_cell.angle_beta   90.00
_cell.angle_gamma   90.00
#
_symmetry.space_group_name_H-M   'P 1'
#
loop_
_entity.id
_entity.type
_entity.pdbx_description
1 polymer ?
#
loop_
_entity_poly.entity_id
_entity_poly.type
_entity_poly.pdbx_seq_one_letter_code
_entity_poly.pdbx_strand_id
1 'polypeptide(L)'
;VSRIFPGTVFSSREGVKLPENGCGITVGNFDGVHLGHREIVARLISLAQPLGLPSVALTFDPHPAELLHPSLARRFLTTTQRRAELLLSLGLDAVFVLSTTPQLLNLSAEEFYREVLCRCFHPAVIAEGEDFHFGHKRQGTLSDLQRWADRDSIKLTTVSPVQISGTAVSSSRIRGLLEKGDVLSANELLVFPYRVEGQVEQGQRRGKDLGFPTANLGSVQTLVPQDGVYAGVATTASGAR
;
A
#
# COMPACT_ATOMS: atom_id res chain seq x y z
N VAL A 1 3.75 10.23 -27.70
CA VAL A 1 4.95 9.60 -27.08
C VAL A 1 4.46 8.65 -26.00
N SER A 2 4.81 7.36 -26.02
CA SER A 2 4.38 6.44 -24.97
C SER A 2 4.91 6.93 -23.61
N ARG A 3 4.00 7.13 -22.64
CA ARG A 3 4.37 7.52 -21.27
C ARG A 3 5.15 6.36 -20.65
N ILE A 4 6.46 6.51 -20.46
CA ILE A 4 7.30 5.49 -19.83
C ILE A 4 7.30 5.78 -18.34
N PHE A 5 6.65 4.91 -17.57
CA PHE A 5 6.74 4.93 -16.11
C PHE A 5 7.99 4.16 -15.66
N PRO A 6 8.89 4.77 -14.86
CA PRO A 6 10.17 4.17 -14.50
C PRO A 6 10.05 3.20 -13.31
N GLY A 7 9.11 2.25 -13.35
CA GLY A 7 8.87 1.33 -12.23
C GLY A 7 8.08 0.08 -12.60
N THR A 8 7.73 -0.70 -11.58
CA THR A 8 6.98 -1.95 -11.75
C THR A 8 5.48 -1.65 -11.78
N VAL A 9 4.74 -2.31 -12.67
CA VAL A 9 3.30 -2.16 -12.78
C VAL A 9 2.63 -3.50 -12.52
N PHE A 10 1.76 -3.54 -11.51
CA PHE A 10 0.83 -4.64 -11.27
C PHE A 10 -0.53 -4.24 -11.83
N SER A 11 -1.21 -5.15 -12.51
CA SER A 11 -2.49 -4.85 -13.15
C SER A 11 -3.46 -6.01 -13.07
N SER A 12 -4.75 -5.70 -12.99
CA SER A 12 -5.83 -6.71 -13.03
C SER A 12 -6.14 -7.18 -14.46
N ARG A 13 -5.53 -6.54 -15.47
CA ARG A 13 -5.67 -6.84 -16.90
C ARG A 13 -4.30 -6.75 -17.57
N GLU A 14 -4.00 -7.62 -18.52
CA GLU A 14 -2.73 -7.54 -19.27
C GLU A 14 -2.59 -6.17 -19.96
N GLY A 15 -1.45 -5.50 -19.73
CA GLY A 15 -1.02 -4.33 -20.52
C GLY A 15 -1.79 -3.04 -20.25
N VAL A 16 -2.15 -2.73 -18.98
CA VAL A 16 -2.78 -1.45 -18.62
C VAL A 16 -1.98 -0.27 -19.16
N LYS A 17 -2.55 0.43 -20.14
CA LYS A 17 -2.06 1.70 -20.68
C LYS A 17 -2.96 2.81 -20.16
N LEU A 18 -2.36 3.84 -19.57
CA LEU A 18 -3.09 5.03 -19.18
C LEU A 18 -3.52 5.78 -20.45
N PRO A 19 -4.81 6.11 -20.61
CA PRO A 19 -5.29 6.82 -21.79
C PRO A 19 -4.78 8.26 -21.81
N GLU A 20 -4.85 8.90 -22.98
CA GLU A 20 -4.34 10.27 -23.16
C GLU A 20 -5.04 11.28 -22.25
N ASN A 21 -6.32 11.08 -21.99
CA ASN A 21 -7.14 11.89 -21.08
C ASN A 21 -6.94 11.59 -19.59
N GLY A 22 -5.98 10.72 -19.23
CA GLY A 22 -5.49 10.62 -17.86
C GLY A 22 -5.99 9.42 -17.06
N CYS A 23 -6.03 9.59 -15.74
CA CYS A 23 -6.53 8.57 -14.81
C CYS A 23 -7.05 9.21 -13.51
N GLY A 24 -7.75 8.41 -12.71
CA GLY A 24 -7.85 8.66 -11.28
C GLY A 24 -6.64 8.07 -10.58
N ILE A 25 -5.96 8.84 -9.72
CA ILE A 25 -4.81 8.37 -8.94
C ILE A 25 -4.97 8.60 -7.44
N THR A 26 -4.40 7.71 -6.64
CA THR A 26 -4.09 7.92 -5.22
C THR A 26 -2.63 7.54 -4.97
N VAL A 27 -1.96 8.23 -4.06
CA VAL A 27 -0.53 8.12 -3.79
C VAL A 27 -0.32 7.79 -2.33
N GLY A 28 0.47 6.77 -2.04
CA GLY A 28 0.70 6.42 -0.64
C GLY A 28 1.60 5.22 -0.46
N ASN A 29 1.98 4.98 0.78
CA ASN A 29 2.74 3.78 1.14
C ASN A 29 1.86 2.53 1.23
N PHE A 30 0.55 2.70 1.45
CA PHE A 30 -0.47 1.66 1.54
C PHE A 30 -0.11 0.44 2.41
N ASP A 31 0.76 0.59 3.41
CA ASP A 31 1.28 -0.53 4.20
C ASP A 31 0.15 -1.18 5.00
N GLY A 32 -0.07 -2.48 4.77
CA GLY A 32 -1.16 -3.26 5.36
C GLY A 32 -2.51 -3.17 4.63
N VAL A 33 -2.72 -2.20 3.72
CA VAL A 33 -4.01 -2.00 3.02
C VAL A 33 -5.21 -2.08 3.98
N HIS A 34 -5.20 -1.19 4.98
CA HIS A 34 -6.21 -1.12 6.03
C HIS A 34 -7.51 -0.43 5.59
N LEU A 35 -8.52 -0.42 6.47
CA LEU A 35 -9.83 0.17 6.16
C LEU A 35 -9.76 1.62 5.66
N GLY A 36 -8.84 2.44 6.20
CA GLY A 36 -8.60 3.79 5.69
C GLY A 36 -8.18 3.84 4.20
N HIS A 37 -7.30 2.92 3.77
CA HIS A 37 -6.90 2.83 2.36
C HIS A 37 -8.06 2.37 1.48
N ARG A 38 -8.93 1.49 1.98
CA ARG A 38 -10.13 1.07 1.26
C ARG A 38 -11.06 2.23 0.95
N GLU A 39 -11.29 3.14 1.90
CA GLU A 39 -12.15 4.31 1.67
C GLU A 39 -11.54 5.28 0.64
N ILE A 40 -10.22 5.48 0.66
CA ILE A 40 -9.51 6.27 -0.37
C ILE A 40 -9.70 5.65 -1.76
N VAL A 41 -9.46 4.33 -1.87
CA VAL A 41 -9.62 3.60 -3.13
C VAL A 41 -11.07 3.63 -3.63
N ALA A 42 -12.04 3.34 -2.75
CA ALA A 42 -13.46 3.37 -3.09
C ALA A 42 -13.89 4.77 -3.57
N ARG A 43 -13.42 5.81 -2.89
CA ARG A 43 -13.70 7.20 -3.29
C ARG A 43 -13.10 7.51 -4.66
N LEU A 44 -11.85 7.11 -4.91
CA LEU A 44 -11.20 7.30 -6.20
C LEU A 44 -11.98 6.64 -7.34
N ILE A 45 -12.33 5.36 -7.16
CA ILE A 45 -13.10 4.58 -8.15
C ILE A 45 -14.44 5.27 -8.43
N SER A 46 -15.16 5.70 -7.39
CA SER A 46 -16.46 6.37 -7.54
C SER A 46 -16.42 7.66 -8.39
N LEU A 47 -15.26 8.30 -8.47
CA LEU A 47 -15.05 9.53 -9.24
C LEU A 47 -14.45 9.28 -10.63
N ALA A 48 -13.57 8.28 -10.77
CA ALA A 48 -12.92 7.95 -12.04
C ALA A 48 -13.85 7.17 -12.97
N GLN A 49 -14.66 6.26 -12.43
CA GLN A 49 -15.52 5.36 -13.21
C GLN A 49 -16.54 6.12 -14.09
N PRO A 50 -17.27 7.15 -13.60
CA PRO A 50 -18.20 7.90 -14.44
C PRO A 50 -17.52 8.67 -15.59
N LEU A 51 -16.22 8.92 -15.49
CA LEU A 51 -15.41 9.58 -16.52
C LEU A 51 -14.84 8.57 -17.54
N GLY A 52 -15.07 7.27 -17.35
CA GLY A 52 -14.47 6.21 -18.16
C GLY A 52 -12.94 6.13 -18.01
N LEU A 53 -12.39 6.64 -16.90
CA LEU A 53 -10.95 6.67 -16.63
C LEU A 53 -10.52 5.50 -15.74
N PRO A 54 -9.32 4.93 -15.94
CA PRO A 54 -8.78 3.94 -15.04
C PRO A 54 -8.47 4.55 -13.67
N SER A 55 -8.61 3.75 -12.63
CA SER A 55 -8.27 4.08 -11.25
C SER A 55 -6.99 3.35 -10.84
N VAL A 56 -6.00 4.09 -10.37
CA VAL A 56 -4.66 3.55 -10.10
C VAL A 56 -4.12 4.02 -8.75
N ALA A 57 -3.29 3.19 -8.13
CA ALA A 57 -2.49 3.58 -6.98
C ALA A 57 -1.02 3.76 -7.38
N LEU A 58 -0.37 4.79 -6.85
CA LEU A 58 1.07 4.96 -6.89
C LEU A 58 1.66 4.69 -5.50
N THR A 59 2.53 3.70 -5.42
CA THR A 59 3.27 3.32 -4.20
C THR A 59 4.76 3.23 -4.48
N PHE A 60 5.52 2.88 -3.45
CA PHE A 60 6.97 2.99 -3.42
C PHE A 60 7.61 1.67 -2.99
N ASP A 61 8.71 1.30 -3.65
CA ASP A 61 9.53 0.15 -3.29
C ASP A 61 11.02 0.43 -3.51
N PRO A 62 11.90 0.20 -2.53
CA PRO A 62 11.58 -0.13 -1.13
C PRO A 62 10.76 0.98 -0.46
N HIS A 63 10.16 0.71 0.69
CA HIS A 63 9.36 1.74 1.38
C HIS A 63 10.25 2.97 1.71
N PRO A 64 9.80 4.23 1.54
CA PRO A 64 10.63 5.42 1.79
C PRO A 64 11.32 5.46 3.15
N ALA A 65 10.62 5.00 4.18
CA ALA A 65 11.18 4.85 5.53
C ALA A 65 12.36 3.85 5.63
N GLU A 66 12.51 2.88 4.73
CA GLU A 66 13.68 1.99 4.72
C GLU A 66 14.96 2.73 4.34
N LEU A 67 14.90 3.62 3.35
CA LEU A 67 16.06 4.43 2.96
C LEU A 67 16.38 5.47 4.03
N LEU A 68 15.35 6.09 4.63
CA LEU A 68 15.52 7.13 5.64
C LEU A 68 15.93 6.56 7.00
N HIS A 69 15.44 5.36 7.33
CA HIS A 69 15.62 4.69 8.60
C HIS A 69 15.80 3.18 8.39
N PRO A 70 17.01 2.72 7.98
CA PRO A 70 17.26 1.31 7.66
C PRO A 70 16.92 0.31 8.79
N SER A 71 16.92 0.78 10.05
CA SER A 71 16.53 -0.03 11.21
C SER A 71 15.05 -0.44 11.23
N LEU A 72 14.20 0.14 10.38
CA LEU A 72 12.76 -0.16 10.31
C LEU A 72 12.39 -1.29 9.34
N ALA A 73 13.33 -1.86 8.59
CA ALA A 73 13.05 -2.76 7.45
C ALA A 73 12.18 -3.99 7.77
N ARG A 74 12.15 -4.47 9.02
CA ARG A 74 11.34 -5.65 9.44
C ARG A 74 9.99 -5.31 10.05
N ARG A 75 9.55 -4.05 9.94
CA ARG A 75 8.32 -3.58 10.59
C ARG A 75 7.13 -3.46 9.65
N PHE A 76 7.28 -3.66 8.34
CA PHE A 76 6.15 -3.50 7.40
C PHE A 76 5.11 -4.60 7.54
N LEU A 77 3.86 -4.24 7.32
CA LEU A 77 2.71 -5.14 7.42
C LEU A 77 2.56 -6.02 6.17
N THR A 78 3.05 -5.54 5.02
CA THR A 78 2.91 -6.23 3.73
C THR A 78 4.16 -6.09 2.89
N THR A 79 4.51 -7.12 2.12
CA THR A 79 5.47 -7.01 1.01
C THR A 79 4.86 -6.16 -0.12
N THR A 80 5.70 -5.63 -1.02
CA THR A 80 5.24 -4.88 -2.20
C THR A 80 4.29 -5.68 -3.09
N GLN A 81 4.61 -6.96 -3.34
CA GLN A 81 3.73 -7.85 -4.09
C GLN A 81 2.38 -8.02 -3.40
N ARG A 82 2.37 -8.34 -2.09
CA ARG A 82 1.12 -8.53 -1.36
C ARG A 82 0.29 -7.25 -1.32
N ARG A 83 0.91 -6.10 -1.10
CA ARG A 83 0.25 -4.80 -1.11
C ARG A 83 -0.42 -4.53 -2.47
N ALA A 84 0.25 -4.83 -3.58
CA ALA A 84 -0.33 -4.70 -4.91
C ALA A 84 -1.53 -5.64 -5.11
N GLU A 85 -1.45 -6.91 -4.71
CA GLU A 85 -2.57 -7.86 -4.76
C GLU A 85 -3.79 -7.36 -3.97
N LEU A 86 -3.56 -6.85 -2.76
CA LEU A 86 -4.62 -6.33 -1.90
C LEU A 86 -5.29 -5.11 -2.51
N LEU A 87 -4.50 -4.16 -3.03
CA LEU A 87 -4.99 -2.95 -3.71
C LEU A 87 -5.77 -3.29 -5.00
N LEU A 88 -5.30 -4.24 -5.79
CA LEU A 88 -6.04 -4.72 -6.97
C LEU A 88 -7.35 -5.41 -6.57
N SER A 89 -7.34 -6.16 -5.46
CA SER A 89 -8.55 -6.81 -4.91
C SER A 89 -9.61 -5.81 -4.42
N LEU A 90 -9.24 -4.54 -4.20
CA LEU A 90 -10.18 -3.45 -3.90
C LEU A 90 -10.85 -2.86 -5.16
N GLY A 91 -10.47 -3.31 -6.36
CA GLY A 91 -11.05 -2.88 -7.63
C GLY A 91 -10.24 -1.85 -8.41
N LEU A 92 -8.99 -1.58 -8.02
CA LEU A 92 -8.09 -0.76 -8.85
C LEU A 92 -7.73 -1.47 -10.15
N ASP A 93 -7.56 -0.70 -11.21
CA ASP A 93 -7.14 -1.21 -12.52
C ASP A 93 -5.64 -1.56 -12.52
N ALA A 94 -4.84 -0.74 -11.84
CA ALA A 94 -3.40 -0.95 -11.72
C ALA A 94 -2.79 -0.35 -10.45
N VAL A 95 -1.65 -0.91 -10.04
CA VAL A 95 -0.78 -0.41 -8.98
C VAL A 95 0.60 -0.17 -9.58
N PHE A 96 1.02 1.09 -9.57
CA PHE A 96 2.31 1.54 -10.04
C PHE A 96 3.25 1.63 -8.85
N VAL A 97 4.38 0.94 -8.93
CA VAL A 97 5.40 0.91 -7.89
C VAL A 97 6.61 1.66 -8.39
N LEU A 98 6.83 2.84 -7.84
CA LEU A 98 7.99 3.66 -8.16
C LEU A 98 9.20 3.18 -7.35
N SER A 99 10.33 2.99 -8.04
CA SER A 99 11.59 2.65 -7.36
C SER A 99 12.04 3.81 -6.49
N THR A 100 12.10 3.59 -5.19
CA THR A 100 12.53 4.61 -4.24
C THR A 100 14.03 4.81 -4.31
N THR A 101 14.45 5.99 -4.74
CA THR A 101 15.86 6.38 -4.82
C THR A 101 16.12 7.63 -3.98
N PRO A 102 17.38 7.89 -3.56
CA PRO A 102 17.72 9.15 -2.92
C PRO A 102 17.32 10.39 -3.74
N GLN A 103 17.39 10.30 -5.07
CA GLN A 103 16.96 11.36 -5.98
C GLN A 103 15.45 11.62 -5.85
N LEU A 104 14.63 10.55 -5.85
CA LEU A 104 13.19 10.65 -5.64
C LEU A 104 12.87 11.29 -4.28
N LEU A 105 13.55 10.85 -3.22
CA LEU A 105 13.32 11.36 -1.86
C LEU A 105 13.72 12.84 -1.69
N ASN A 106 14.60 13.34 -2.54
CA ASN A 106 15.06 14.74 -2.55
C ASN A 106 14.22 15.66 -3.43
N LEU A 107 13.26 15.15 -4.21
CA LEU A 107 12.35 16.00 -4.96
C LEU A 107 11.52 16.86 -4.01
N SER A 108 11.46 18.16 -4.25
CA SER A 108 10.47 19.02 -3.62
C SER A 108 9.05 18.54 -3.92
N ALA A 109 8.08 18.98 -3.13
CA ALA A 109 6.68 18.64 -3.36
C ALA A 109 6.20 19.08 -4.76
N GLU A 110 6.63 20.24 -5.24
CA GLU A 110 6.25 20.73 -6.57
C GLU A 110 6.91 19.91 -7.69
N GLU A 111 8.18 19.53 -7.55
CA GLU A 111 8.86 18.66 -8.52
C GLU A 111 8.21 17.28 -8.55
N PHE A 112 7.88 16.69 -7.40
CA PHE A 112 7.15 15.41 -7.35
C PHE A 112 5.80 15.52 -8.05
N TYR A 113 5.02 16.57 -7.76
CA TYR A 113 3.74 16.81 -8.41
C TYR A 113 3.89 16.94 -9.94
N ARG A 114 4.83 17.75 -10.42
CA ARG A 114 5.00 18.00 -11.86
C ARG A 114 5.59 16.80 -12.61
N GLU A 115 6.72 16.29 -12.13
CA GLU A 115 7.52 15.29 -12.85
C GLU A 115 7.00 13.86 -12.65
N VAL A 116 6.44 13.56 -11.48
CA VAL A 116 5.88 12.24 -11.21
C VAL A 116 4.39 12.22 -11.53
N LEU A 117 3.57 13.04 -10.87
CA LEU A 117 2.11 12.94 -11.05
C LEU A 117 1.66 13.44 -12.43
N CYS A 118 1.87 14.72 -12.75
CA CYS A 118 1.33 15.30 -13.98
C CYS A 118 1.96 14.68 -15.24
N ARG A 119 3.29 14.61 -15.30
CA ARG A 119 4.00 14.12 -16.49
C ARG A 119 3.79 12.62 -16.75
N CYS A 120 3.74 11.77 -15.71
CA CYS A 120 3.60 10.33 -15.91
C CYS A 120 2.13 9.89 -15.99
N PHE A 121 1.25 10.47 -15.18
CA PHE A 121 -0.12 9.99 -14.99
C PHE A 121 -1.20 10.88 -15.60
N HIS A 122 -0.93 12.17 -15.80
CA HIS A 122 -1.92 13.18 -16.22
C HIS A 122 -3.24 13.03 -15.46
N PRO A 123 -3.23 13.15 -14.12
CA PRO A 123 -4.41 12.78 -13.36
C PRO A 123 -5.56 13.73 -13.66
N ALA A 124 -6.75 13.18 -13.87
CA ALA A 124 -7.99 13.95 -13.93
C ALA A 124 -8.66 14.02 -12.54
N VAL A 125 -8.40 13.01 -11.71
CA VAL A 125 -8.89 12.91 -10.33
C VAL A 125 -7.75 12.46 -9.43
N ILE A 126 -7.62 13.10 -8.27
CA ILE A 126 -6.74 12.68 -7.19
C ILE A 126 -7.60 12.46 -5.93
N ALA A 127 -7.39 11.34 -5.23
CA ALA A 127 -8.03 11.08 -3.94
C ALA A 127 -6.98 10.79 -2.87
N GLU A 128 -6.99 11.56 -1.78
CA GLU A 128 -6.02 11.43 -0.70
C GLU A 128 -6.67 11.55 0.69
N GLY A 129 -6.01 10.98 1.70
CA GLY A 129 -6.39 11.15 3.10
C GLY A 129 -6.08 12.57 3.62
N GLU A 130 -6.81 13.04 4.63
CA GLU A 130 -6.62 14.36 5.25
C GLU A 130 -5.21 14.60 5.82
N ASP A 131 -4.47 13.54 6.16
CA ASP A 131 -3.10 13.58 6.69
C ASP A 131 -2.03 13.37 5.61
N PHE A 132 -2.41 13.44 4.33
CA PHE A 132 -1.49 13.23 3.22
C PHE A 132 -0.38 14.30 3.16
N HIS A 133 0.85 13.83 3.09
CA HIS A 133 2.03 14.67 2.89
C HIS A 133 3.00 13.98 1.92
N PHE A 134 3.70 14.78 1.12
CA PHE A 134 4.57 14.30 0.05
C PHE A 134 5.74 15.24 -0.21
N GLY A 135 6.63 14.83 -1.12
CA GLY A 135 7.89 15.52 -1.39
C GLY A 135 8.92 15.37 -0.26
N HIS A 136 10.10 15.94 -0.49
CA HIS A 136 11.24 15.87 0.40
C HIS A 136 10.86 16.34 1.81
N LYS A 137 11.20 15.52 2.80
CA LYS A 137 10.86 15.73 4.23
C LYS A 137 9.38 15.99 4.49
N ARG A 138 8.48 15.47 3.65
CA ARG A 138 7.01 15.62 3.79
C ARG A 138 6.57 17.10 3.80
N GLN A 139 7.28 17.96 3.07
CA GLN A 139 7.00 19.40 3.05
C GLN A 139 5.69 19.75 2.32
N GLY A 140 5.25 18.90 1.39
CA GLY A 140 4.02 19.11 0.63
C GLY A 140 2.81 18.71 1.43
N THR A 141 1.79 19.58 1.42
CA THR A 141 0.53 19.39 2.14
C THR A 141 -0.64 19.22 1.17
N LEU A 142 -1.81 18.81 1.68
CA LEU A 142 -3.04 18.84 0.90
C LEU A 142 -3.38 20.23 0.37
N SER A 143 -3.07 21.30 1.10
CA SER A 143 -3.31 22.67 0.66
C SER A 143 -2.45 23.02 -0.57
N ASP A 144 -1.19 22.58 -0.59
CA ASP A 144 -0.33 22.74 -1.77
C ASP A 144 -0.87 21.96 -2.96
N LEU A 145 -1.29 20.71 -2.72
CA LEU A 145 -1.85 19.84 -3.75
C LEU A 145 -3.16 20.41 -4.32
N GLN A 146 -4.05 20.94 -3.47
CA GLN A 146 -5.29 21.58 -3.90
C GLN A 146 -5.01 22.77 -4.80
N ARG A 147 -4.11 23.67 -4.40
CA ARG A 147 -3.73 24.83 -5.21
C ARG A 147 -3.19 24.44 -6.59
N TRP A 148 -2.35 23.41 -6.66
CA TRP A 148 -1.79 22.94 -7.94
C TRP A 148 -2.82 22.20 -8.78
N ALA A 149 -3.68 21.39 -8.15
CA ALA A 149 -4.77 20.68 -8.81
C ALA A 149 -5.77 21.66 -9.43
N ASP A 150 -6.17 22.72 -8.71
CA ASP A 150 -7.06 23.77 -9.21
C ASP A 150 -6.46 24.48 -10.43
N ARG A 151 -5.17 24.83 -10.36
CA ARG A 151 -4.42 25.44 -11.47
C ARG A 151 -4.45 24.55 -12.71
N ASP A 152 -4.30 23.25 -12.53
CA ASP A 152 -4.16 22.28 -13.62
C ASP A 152 -5.49 21.60 -13.99
N SER A 153 -6.62 22.09 -13.44
CA SER A 153 -7.98 21.56 -13.66
C SER A 153 -8.14 20.07 -13.29
N ILE A 154 -7.48 19.66 -12.21
CA ILE A 154 -7.50 18.30 -11.66
C ILE A 154 -8.45 18.27 -10.46
N LYS A 155 -9.36 17.31 -10.42
CA LYS A 155 -10.28 17.16 -9.29
C LYS A 155 -9.58 16.48 -8.11
N LEU A 156 -9.25 17.24 -7.07
CA LEU A 156 -8.82 16.68 -5.78
C LEU A 156 -10.05 16.36 -4.90
N THR A 157 -10.05 15.20 -4.26
CA THR A 157 -10.98 14.86 -3.16
C THR A 157 -10.19 14.42 -1.95
N THR A 158 -10.63 14.87 -0.79
CA THR A 158 -10.10 14.40 0.50
C THR A 158 -11.01 13.32 1.07
N VAL A 159 -10.41 12.40 1.83
CA VAL A 159 -11.11 11.33 2.53
C VAL A 159 -10.78 11.40 4.01
N SER A 160 -11.82 11.52 4.84
CA SER A 160 -11.65 11.58 6.28
C SER A 160 -11.16 10.26 6.85
N PRO A 161 -10.32 10.27 7.90
CA PRO A 161 -9.81 9.05 8.50
C PRO A 161 -10.93 8.14 9.01
N VAL A 162 -10.88 6.86 8.64
CA VAL A 162 -11.73 5.84 9.27
C VAL A 162 -11.36 5.73 10.75
N GLN A 163 -12.37 5.71 11.62
CA GLN A 163 -12.17 5.54 13.05
C GLN A 163 -12.85 4.27 13.55
N ILE A 164 -12.13 3.53 14.38
CA ILE A 164 -12.65 2.36 15.11
C ILE A 164 -12.38 2.61 16.59
N SER A 165 -13.45 2.61 17.39
CA SER A 165 -13.43 2.95 18.82
C SER A 165 -12.83 4.33 19.10
N GLY A 166 -13.25 5.33 18.31
CA GLY A 166 -12.82 6.74 18.45
C GLY A 166 -11.36 7.02 18.08
N THR A 167 -10.62 6.03 17.58
CA THR A 167 -9.23 6.17 17.17
C THR A 167 -9.09 5.93 15.67
N ALA A 168 -8.32 6.75 14.97
CA ALA A 168 -8.06 6.58 13.56
C ALA A 168 -7.40 5.22 13.25
N VAL A 169 -7.76 4.65 12.10
CA VAL A 169 -7.12 3.45 11.54
C VAL A 169 -5.83 3.86 10.82
N SER A 170 -4.70 3.25 11.19
CA SER A 170 -3.40 3.52 10.56
C SER A 170 -2.47 2.31 10.64
N SER A 171 -1.49 2.22 9.74
CA SER A 171 -0.46 1.18 9.78
C SER A 171 0.32 1.19 11.11
N SER A 172 0.57 2.36 11.71
CA SER A 172 1.24 2.46 13.02
C SER A 172 0.42 1.82 14.14
N ARG A 173 -0.91 2.03 14.14
CA ARG A 173 -1.80 1.39 15.13
C ARG A 173 -1.82 -0.13 14.96
N ILE A 174 -1.90 -0.61 13.73
CA ILE A 174 -1.92 -2.04 13.41
C ILE A 174 -0.59 -2.69 13.85
N ARG A 175 0.55 -2.07 13.52
CA ARG A 175 1.88 -2.54 13.97
C ARG A 175 1.93 -2.63 15.50
N GLY A 176 1.47 -1.61 16.22
CA GLY A 176 1.45 -1.62 17.68
C GLY A 176 0.54 -2.67 18.32
N LEU A 177 -0.53 -3.11 17.63
CA LEU A 177 -1.38 -4.22 18.07
C LEU A 177 -0.67 -5.57 17.85
N LEU A 178 -0.08 -5.77 16.68
CA LEU A 178 0.67 -6.99 16.35
C LEU A 178 1.91 -7.18 17.22
N GLU A 179 2.63 -6.09 17.52
CA GLU A 179 3.77 -6.08 18.45
C GLU A 179 3.38 -6.49 19.88
N LYS A 180 2.08 -6.42 20.23
CA LYS A 180 1.51 -6.87 21.51
C LYS A 180 0.77 -8.21 21.40
N GLY A 181 0.84 -8.88 20.24
CA GLY A 181 0.14 -10.13 19.97
C GLY A 181 -1.38 -10.00 19.81
N ASP A 182 -1.91 -8.77 19.74
CA ASP A 182 -3.35 -8.55 19.55
C ASP A 182 -3.73 -8.60 18.06
N VAL A 183 -3.64 -9.81 17.50
CA VAL A 183 -3.95 -10.08 16.09
C VAL A 183 -5.43 -9.90 15.79
N LEU A 184 -6.31 -10.15 16.77
CA LEU A 184 -7.75 -10.00 16.60
C LEU A 184 -8.11 -8.53 16.36
N SER A 185 -7.70 -7.63 17.26
CA SER A 185 -7.93 -6.20 17.08
C SER A 185 -7.22 -5.66 15.84
N ALA A 186 -6.03 -6.17 15.49
CA ALA A 186 -5.35 -5.79 14.26
C ALA A 186 -6.19 -6.13 13.01
N ASN A 187 -6.82 -7.31 13.00
CA ASN A 187 -7.67 -7.75 11.89
C ASN A 187 -8.96 -6.93 11.75
N GLU A 188 -9.50 -6.38 12.84
CA GLU A 188 -10.64 -5.45 12.77
C GLU A 188 -10.31 -4.16 12.00
N LEU A 189 -9.03 -3.81 11.89
CA LEU A 189 -8.56 -2.60 11.21
C LEU A 189 -8.11 -2.86 9.75
N LEU A 190 -7.92 -4.12 9.38
CA LEU A 190 -7.44 -4.52 8.06
C LEU A 190 -8.61 -4.87 7.15
N VAL A 191 -8.43 -4.73 5.83
CA VAL A 191 -9.43 -5.21 4.87
C VAL A 191 -9.39 -6.73 4.76
N PHE A 192 -8.19 -7.31 4.87
CA PHE A 192 -7.95 -8.74 4.81
C PHE A 192 -7.22 -9.20 6.06
N PRO A 193 -7.48 -10.43 6.56
CA PRO A 193 -6.77 -10.95 7.72
C PRO A 193 -5.25 -10.84 7.57
N TYR A 194 -4.58 -10.45 8.65
CA TYR A 194 -3.13 -10.35 8.71
C TYR A 194 -2.50 -11.69 8.34
N ARG A 195 -1.48 -11.64 7.48
CA ARG A 195 -0.83 -12.83 6.94
C ARG A 195 0.67 -12.71 7.10
N VAL A 196 1.27 -13.75 7.64
CA VAL A 196 2.71 -13.98 7.60
C VAL A 196 3.01 -14.94 6.44
N GLU A 197 4.01 -14.61 5.65
CA GLU A 197 4.50 -15.44 4.54
C GLU A 197 5.99 -15.65 4.68
N GLY A 198 6.45 -16.88 4.42
CA GLY A 198 7.85 -17.26 4.47
C GLY A 198 8.08 -18.57 3.74
N GLN A 199 9.35 -18.92 3.54
CA GLN A 199 9.72 -20.22 2.97
C GLN A 199 9.68 -21.28 4.07
N VAL A 200 9.15 -22.47 3.74
CA VAL A 200 9.17 -23.60 4.67
C VAL A 200 10.60 -24.13 4.76
N GLU A 201 11.16 -24.08 5.96
CA GLU A 201 12.51 -24.54 6.26
C GLU A 201 12.50 -25.80 7.13
N GLN A 202 13.60 -26.55 7.09
CA GLN A 202 13.75 -27.70 7.98
C GLN A 202 13.95 -27.23 9.43
N GLY A 203 12.94 -27.43 10.28
CA GLY A 203 13.08 -27.23 11.72
C GLY A 203 13.57 -28.46 12.47
N GLN A 204 13.49 -28.42 13.80
CA GLN A 204 13.99 -29.48 14.70
C GLN A 204 13.22 -30.81 14.63
N ARG A 205 12.24 -30.95 13.74
CA ARG A 205 11.39 -32.15 13.51
C ARG A 205 10.66 -32.71 14.75
N ARG A 206 10.60 -31.96 15.86
CA ARG A 206 9.92 -32.35 17.12
C ARG A 206 8.41 -32.60 16.96
N GLY A 207 7.77 -32.03 15.94
CA GLY A 207 6.35 -32.27 15.65
C GLY A 207 6.01 -33.70 15.22
N LYS A 208 6.99 -34.47 14.71
CA LYS A 208 6.78 -35.88 14.34
C LYS A 208 6.29 -36.73 15.51
N ASP A 209 6.74 -36.42 16.73
CA ASP A 209 6.40 -37.18 17.93
C ASP A 209 5.01 -36.80 18.48
N LEU A 210 4.44 -35.66 18.05
CA LEU A 210 3.11 -35.17 18.44
C LEU A 210 2.00 -35.58 17.46
N GLY A 211 2.34 -36.22 16.34
CA GLY A 211 1.37 -36.70 15.35
C GLY A 211 0.79 -35.65 14.41
N PHE A 212 1.25 -34.40 14.47
CA PHE A 212 0.76 -33.31 13.60
C PHE A 212 1.90 -32.72 12.74
N PRO A 213 1.66 -32.46 11.44
CA PRO A 213 2.65 -31.84 10.58
C PRO A 213 2.91 -30.39 11.02
N THR A 214 4.18 -30.04 11.18
CA THR A 214 4.63 -28.68 11.52
C THR A 214 5.42 -28.08 10.36
N ALA A 215 5.12 -26.82 10.00
CA ALA A 215 5.92 -26.03 9.07
C ALA A 215 6.68 -24.95 9.85
N ASN A 216 8.00 -24.86 9.66
CA ASN A 216 8.80 -23.78 10.21
C ASN A 216 8.99 -22.76 9.09
N LEU A 217 8.64 -21.50 9.32
CA LEU A 217 8.77 -20.45 8.32
C LEU A 217 10.05 -19.66 8.56
N GLY A 218 10.91 -19.60 7.55
CA GLY A 218 12.03 -18.67 7.50
C GLY A 218 11.84 -17.63 6.40
N SER A 219 12.82 -16.73 6.27
CA SER A 219 12.80 -15.64 5.29
C SER A 219 11.53 -14.77 5.32
N VAL A 220 10.89 -14.63 6.48
CA VAL A 220 9.72 -13.75 6.66
C VAL A 220 10.17 -12.30 6.54
N GLN A 221 9.53 -11.56 5.63
CA GLN A 221 9.89 -10.17 5.31
C GLN A 221 8.99 -9.13 6.02
N THR A 222 7.87 -9.56 6.58
CA THR A 222 6.90 -8.69 7.25
C THR A 222 7.00 -8.80 8.77
N LEU A 223 6.29 -7.92 9.47
CA LEU A 223 6.19 -7.96 10.93
C LEU A 223 5.64 -9.32 11.40
N VAL A 224 6.37 -10.02 12.26
CA VAL A 224 5.84 -11.19 12.96
C VAL A 224 5.14 -10.71 14.22
N PRO A 225 3.91 -11.18 14.54
CA PRO A 225 3.26 -10.87 15.81
C PRO A 225 4.13 -11.28 17.00
N GLN A 226 3.87 -10.72 18.18
CA GLN A 226 4.57 -11.07 19.41
C GLN A 226 4.65 -12.59 19.60
N ASP A 227 5.75 -13.09 20.16
CA ASP A 227 5.92 -14.51 20.49
C ASP A 227 4.70 -15.06 21.25
N GLY A 228 4.12 -16.14 20.73
CA GLY A 228 2.89 -16.73 21.26
C GLY A 228 2.35 -17.85 20.38
N VAL A 229 1.23 -18.43 20.82
CA VAL A 229 0.49 -19.44 20.06
C VAL A 229 -0.80 -18.80 19.54
N TYR A 230 -1.00 -18.88 18.22
CA TYR A 230 -2.12 -18.26 17.54
C TYR A 230 -2.92 -19.31 16.77
N ALA A 231 -4.25 -19.16 16.76
CA ALA A 231 -5.11 -19.90 15.85
C ALA A 231 -5.11 -19.21 14.47
N GLY A 232 -5.10 -20.00 13.41
CA GLY A 232 -5.09 -19.46 12.04
C GLY A 232 -5.30 -20.53 10.99
N VAL A 233 -5.25 -20.09 9.73
CA VAL A 233 -5.29 -20.95 8.55
C VAL A 233 -3.98 -20.80 7.79
N ALA A 234 -3.46 -21.91 7.27
CA ALA A 234 -2.31 -21.92 6.38
C ALA A 234 -2.77 -22.16 4.95
N THR A 235 -1.99 -21.69 3.99
CA THR A 235 -2.17 -22.05 2.58
C THR A 235 -0.81 -22.14 1.93
N THR A 236 -0.56 -23.20 1.17
CA THR A 236 0.68 -23.37 0.41
C THR A 236 0.68 -22.49 -0.84
N ALA A 237 1.84 -22.33 -1.48
CA ALA A 237 1.93 -21.65 -2.77
C ALA A 237 1.05 -22.28 -3.87
N SER A 238 0.69 -23.57 -3.74
CA SER A 238 -0.24 -24.25 -4.65
C SER A 238 -1.72 -24.06 -4.30
N GLY A 239 -2.03 -23.30 -3.24
CA GLY A 239 -3.40 -23.08 -2.79
C GLY A 239 -3.97 -24.18 -1.89
N ALA A 240 -3.19 -25.18 -1.50
CA ALA A 240 -3.63 -26.22 -0.56
C ALA A 240 -3.74 -25.64 0.85
N ARG A 241 -4.83 -25.92 1.54
CA ARG A 241 -5.11 -25.48 2.92
C ARG A 241 -4.82 -26.58 3.93
#